data_AF-A0A512IMX9-F1
#
_entry.id   AF-A0A512IMX9-F1
#
_cell.length_a   1.000
_cell.length_b   1.000
_cell.length_c   1.000
_cell.angle_alpha   90.00
_cell.angle_beta   90.00
_cell.angle_gamma   90.00
#
_symmetry.space_group_name_H-M   'P 1'
#
loop_
_entity.id
_entity.type
_entity.pdbx_description
1 polymer ?
#
loop_
_entity_poly.entity_id
_entity_poly.type
_entity_poly.pdbx_seq_one_letter_code
_entity_poly.pdbx_strand_id
1 'polypeptide(L)'
;MSAALPEEPRPEPVAGRPHAPAALAKVRRLIETSALSYRAIAKITGVPRATISRHVLEGGWIRPTGADASPLSAEGERRARRGFLAERVLRAAEHLVERVELDPSATPAAFARAVRVLALAQRLDRPGRSRSRVSRAQRVKAG
;
A
#
# COMPACT_ATOMS: atom_id res chain seq x y z
N MET A 1 38.29 6.07 32.74
CA MET A 1 37.92 4.69 32.34
C MET A 1 36.48 4.47 32.78
N SER A 2 35.50 4.51 31.86
CA SER A 2 34.10 4.17 32.17
C SER A 2 33.67 3.00 31.32
N ALA A 3 33.24 1.94 32.00
CA ALA A 3 32.92 0.63 31.45
C ALA A 3 31.74 0.70 30.48
N ALA A 4 31.99 0.31 29.23
CA ALA A 4 30.96 0.00 28.26
C ALA A 4 30.27 -1.30 28.67
N LEU A 5 28.97 -1.24 28.96
CA LEU A 5 28.13 -2.42 29.15
C LEU A 5 28.12 -3.26 27.86
N PRO A 6 28.15 -4.61 27.94
CA PRO A 6 28.10 -5.45 26.76
C PRO A 6 26.73 -5.34 26.10
N GLU A 7 26.71 -4.94 24.83
CA GLU A 7 25.51 -4.91 23.99
C GLU A 7 25.12 -6.37 23.68
N GLU A 8 24.15 -6.91 24.41
CA GLU A 8 23.65 -8.26 24.16
C GLU A 8 23.12 -8.39 22.71
N PRO A 9 23.47 -9.47 21.99
CA PRO A 9 22.99 -9.69 20.63
C PRO A 9 21.47 -9.93 20.65
N ARG A 10 20.74 -9.03 19.98
CA ARG A 10 19.27 -9.11 19.92
C ARG A 10 18.85 -10.35 19.12
N PRO A 11 17.92 -11.17 19.64
CA PRO A 11 17.49 -12.38 18.95
C PRO A 11 16.81 -12.03 17.62
N GLU A 12 17.25 -12.69 16.55
CA GLU A 12 16.64 -12.55 15.24
C GLU A 12 15.18 -13.04 15.28
N PRO A 13 14.22 -12.30 14.71
CA PRO A 13 12.82 -12.70 14.75
C PRO A 13 12.61 -13.96 13.90
N VAL A 14 12.28 -15.06 14.57
CA VAL A 14 11.87 -16.32 13.94
C VAL A 14 10.59 -16.09 13.14
N ALA A 15 10.65 -16.36 11.83
CA ALA A 15 9.52 -16.19 10.93
C ALA A 15 8.28 -16.98 11.41
N GLY A 16 7.13 -16.32 11.51
CA GLY A 16 5.84 -16.96 11.82
C GLY A 16 5.36 -16.87 13.27
N ARG A 17 6.18 -16.37 14.22
CA ARG A 17 5.70 -16.11 15.59
C ARG A 17 5.12 -14.70 15.73
N PRO A 18 4.00 -14.51 16.46
CA PRO A 18 3.51 -13.19 16.84
C PRO A 18 4.62 -12.41 17.54
N HIS A 19 4.80 -11.14 17.19
CA HIS A 19 5.78 -10.29 17.87
C HIS A 19 5.41 -10.15 19.35
N ALA A 20 6.42 -10.14 20.22
CA ALA A 20 6.21 -9.99 21.65
C ALA A 20 5.36 -8.73 21.94
N PRO A 21 4.33 -8.82 22.82
CA PRO A 21 3.47 -7.68 23.13
C PRO A 21 4.25 -6.43 23.57
N ALA A 22 5.36 -6.63 24.29
CA ALA A 22 6.26 -5.56 24.71
C ALA A 22 6.90 -4.80 23.53
N ALA A 23 7.25 -5.48 22.43
CA ALA A 23 7.82 -4.86 21.24
C ALA A 23 6.78 -4.00 20.52
N LEU A 24 5.52 -4.47 20.43
CA LEU A 24 4.41 -3.71 19.84
C LEU A 24 4.02 -2.50 20.70
N ALA A 25 4.02 -2.63 22.03
CA ALA A 25 3.81 -1.49 22.93
C ALA A 25 4.89 -0.41 22.76
N LYS A 26 6.16 -0.81 22.60
CA LYS A 26 7.26 0.11 22.30
C LYS A 26 7.08 0.79 20.94
N VAL A 27 6.65 0.06 19.91
CA VAL A 27 6.31 0.63 18.59
C VAL A 27 5.18 1.66 18.73
N ARG A 28 4.09 1.32 19.42
CA ARG A 28 2.93 2.20 19.61
C ARG A 28 3.35 3.52 20.25
N ARG A 29 4.09 3.45 21.37
CA ARG A 29 4.63 4.64 22.04
C ARG A 29 5.44 5.52 21.09
N LEU A 30 6.36 4.93 20.32
CA LEU A 30 7.17 5.70 19.36
C LEU A 30 6.34 6.35 18.26
N ILE A 31 5.21 5.76 17.86
CA ILE A 31 4.32 6.33 16.85
C ILE A 31 3.51 7.48 17.42
N GLU A 32 2.94 7.31 18.61
CA GLU A 32 2.11 8.32 19.27
C GLU A 32 2.92 9.50 19.82
N THR A 33 4.22 9.34 20.08
CA THR A 33 5.05 10.40 20.68
C THR A 33 6.15 10.95 19.77
N SER A 34 6.31 10.47 18.53
CA SER A 34 7.42 10.92 17.67
C SER A 34 7.07 11.03 16.18
N ALA A 35 7.85 11.83 15.46
CA ALA A 35 7.82 11.93 14.01
C ALA A 35 8.71 10.89 13.29
N LEU A 36 9.21 9.87 13.99
CA LEU A 36 10.14 8.91 13.41
C LEU A 36 9.49 8.09 12.28
N SER A 37 10.18 7.96 11.15
CA SER A 37 9.73 7.08 10.06
C SER A 37 9.63 5.62 10.52
N TYR A 38 8.79 4.81 9.86
CA TYR A 38 8.70 3.37 10.19
C TYR A 38 10.02 2.63 10.02
N ARG A 39 10.94 3.12 9.17
CA ARG A 39 12.28 2.53 9.02
C ARG A 39 13.13 2.78 10.26
N ALA A 40 13.06 3.98 10.83
CA ALA A 40 13.75 4.31 12.08
C ALA A 40 13.19 3.50 13.25
N ILE A 41 11.85 3.42 13.35
CA ILE A 41 11.20 2.62 14.39
C ILE A 41 11.58 1.14 14.26
N ALA A 42 11.59 0.57 13.05
CA ALA A 42 12.01 -0.81 12.82
C ALA A 42 13.45 -1.09 13.28
N LYS A 43 14.39 -0.16 13.06
CA LYS A 43 15.76 -0.28 13.57
C LYS A 43 15.82 -0.27 15.10
N ILE A 44 14.96 0.53 15.75
CA ILE A 44 14.94 0.68 17.21
C ILE A 44 14.28 -0.54 17.89
N THR A 45 13.19 -1.06 17.31
CA THR A 45 12.36 -2.08 17.94
C THR A 45 12.59 -3.49 17.41
N GLY A 46 13.27 -3.64 16.27
CA GLY A 46 13.43 -4.92 15.57
C GLY A 46 12.15 -5.39 14.88
N VAL A 47 11.04 -4.64 14.98
CA VAL A 47 9.76 -4.99 14.35
C VAL A 47 9.80 -4.57 12.87
N PRO A 48 9.50 -5.47 11.91
CA PRO A 48 9.51 -5.14 10.49
C PRO A 48 8.55 -3.98 10.15
N ARG A 49 8.97 -3.12 9.22
CA ARG A 49 8.16 -1.97 8.75
C ARG A 49 6.75 -2.37 8.29
N ALA A 50 6.60 -3.51 7.62
CA ALA A 50 5.30 -3.99 7.16
C ALA A 50 4.35 -4.29 8.33
N THR A 51 4.86 -4.93 9.37
CA THR A 51 4.13 -5.19 10.62
C THR A 51 3.72 -3.88 11.28
N ILE A 52 4.64 -2.91 11.40
CA ILE A 52 4.35 -1.60 11.99
C ILE A 52 3.22 -0.91 11.22
N SER A 53 3.32 -0.84 9.89
CA SER A 53 2.31 -0.20 9.04
C SER A 53 0.93 -0.84 9.19
N ARG A 54 0.87 -2.17 9.29
CA ARG A 54 -0.39 -2.90 9.48
C ARG A 54 -1.03 -2.55 10.82
N HIS A 55 -0.27 -2.58 11.92
CA HIS A 55 -0.81 -2.24 13.24
C HIS A 55 -1.23 -0.78 13.37
N VAL A 56 -0.58 0.15 12.65
CA VAL A 56 -1.04 1.55 12.61
C VAL A 56 -2.41 1.65 11.93
N LEU A 57 -2.60 0.97 10.79
CA LEU A 57 -3.85 1.00 10.05
C LEU A 57 -4.99 0.28 10.79
N GLU A 58 -4.72 -0.94 11.30
CA GLU A 58 -5.71 -1.77 11.99
C GLU A 58 -5.98 -1.30 13.43
N GLY A 59 -4.94 -0.82 14.13
CA GLY A 59 -5.01 -0.39 15.52
C GLY A 59 -5.32 1.09 15.71
N GLY A 60 -5.47 1.85 14.63
CA GLY A 60 -5.83 3.27 14.67
C GLY A 60 -4.81 4.14 15.42
N TRP A 61 -3.51 3.81 15.35
CA TRP A 61 -2.50 4.57 16.09
C TRP A 61 -2.22 5.91 15.40
N ILE A 62 -2.46 7.00 16.12
CA ILE A 62 -2.38 8.35 15.58
C ILE A 62 -1.00 8.94 15.90
N ARG A 63 -0.36 9.52 14.89
CA ARG A 63 0.88 10.29 15.08
C ARG A 63 0.54 11.71 15.55
N PRO A 64 1.41 12.34 16.36
CA PRO A 64 1.22 13.73 16.73
C PRO A 64 1.20 14.60 15.46
N THR A 65 0.20 15.47 15.37
CA THR A 65 -0.10 16.32 14.21
C THR A 65 1.12 17.20 13.90
N GLY A 66 1.61 17.15 12.66
CA GLY A 66 2.87 17.81 12.24
C GLY A 66 4.07 16.87 12.09
N ALA A 67 3.92 15.58 12.41
CA ALA A 67 4.87 14.57 11.99
C ALA A 67 4.71 14.29 10.49
N ASP A 68 5.48 15.00 9.65
CA ASP A 68 5.46 14.85 8.20
C ASP A 68 5.44 13.39 7.77
N ALA A 69 4.41 13.02 7.00
CA ALA A 69 4.39 11.75 6.32
C ALA A 69 5.66 11.68 5.48
N SER A 70 6.56 10.75 5.83
CA SER A 70 7.83 10.58 5.12
C SER A 70 7.57 10.56 3.61
N PRO A 71 8.27 11.40 2.82
CA PRO A 71 7.99 11.52 1.39
C PRO A 71 8.05 10.15 0.72
N LEU A 72 7.13 9.91 -0.21
CA LEU A 72 7.10 8.67 -0.99
C LEU A 72 8.45 8.51 -1.70
N SER A 73 8.89 7.27 -1.88
CA SER A 73 10.04 7.03 -2.77
C SER A 73 9.66 7.45 -4.20
N ALA A 74 10.65 7.74 -5.05
CA ALA A 74 10.37 8.07 -6.47
C ALA A 74 9.51 6.99 -7.17
N GLU A 75 9.67 5.72 -6.80
CA GLU A 75 8.83 4.62 -7.29
C GLU A 75 7.41 4.65 -6.69
N GLY A 76 7.27 5.06 -5.43
CA GLY A 76 5.98 5.32 -4.80
C GLY A 76 5.24 6.48 -5.46
N GLU A 77 5.94 7.58 -5.76
CA GLU A 77 5.38 8.72 -6.50
C GLU A 77 4.94 8.33 -7.90
N ARG A 78 5.78 7.61 -8.66
CA ARG A 78 5.40 7.12 -10.00
C ARG A 78 4.15 6.27 -9.95
N ARG A 79 4.02 5.39 -8.95
CA ARG A 79 2.84 4.54 -8.76
C ARG A 79 1.61 5.36 -8.38
N ALA A 80 1.75 6.35 -7.50
CA ALA A 80 0.66 7.27 -7.17
C ALA A 80 0.19 8.04 -8.41
N ARG A 81 1.13 8.63 -9.18
CA ARG A 81 0.82 9.32 -10.45
C ARG A 81 0.11 8.43 -11.46
N ARG A 82 0.53 7.16 -11.59
CA ARG A 82 -0.15 6.17 -12.44
C ARG A 82 -1.56 5.89 -11.95
N GLY A 83 -1.77 5.77 -10.64
CA GLY A 83 -3.10 5.62 -10.04
C GLY A 83 -4.02 6.80 -10.36
N PHE A 84 -3.56 8.04 -10.12
CA PHE A 84 -4.33 9.24 -10.46
C PHE A 84 -4.64 9.34 -11.96
N LEU A 85 -3.71 8.93 -12.82
CA LEU A 85 -3.96 8.90 -14.26
C LEU A 85 -5.04 7.86 -14.61
N ALA A 86 -4.99 6.67 -14.02
CA ALA A 86 -5.97 5.63 -14.25
C ALA A 86 -7.37 6.06 -13.78
N GLU A 87 -7.46 6.69 -12.61
CA GLU A 87 -8.70 7.27 -12.08
C GLU A 87 -9.28 8.31 -13.04
N ARG A 88 -8.45 9.22 -13.55
CA ARG A 88 -8.88 10.24 -14.53
C ARG A 88 -9.40 9.61 -15.82
N VAL A 89 -8.75 8.56 -16.31
CA VAL A 89 -9.18 7.84 -17.52
C VAL A 89 -10.51 7.14 -17.29
N LEU A 90 -10.71 6.53 -16.10
CA LEU A 90 -11.97 5.91 -15.73
C LEU A 90 -13.12 6.91 -15.71
N ARG A 91 -12.95 8.04 -15.00
CA ARG A 91 -13.96 9.12 -14.96
C ARG A 91 -14.32 9.64 -16.35
N ALA A 92 -13.32 9.82 -17.22
CA ALA A 92 -13.57 10.25 -18.60
C ALA A 92 -14.36 9.23 -19.41
N ALA A 93 -14.12 7.94 -19.18
CA ALA A 93 -14.85 6.86 -19.85
C ALA A 93 -16.29 6.71 -19.34
N GLU A 94 -16.53 6.88 -18.04
CA GLU A 94 -17.87 6.92 -17.45
C GLU A 94 -18.69 8.07 -18.06
N HIS A 95 -18.11 9.27 -18.10
CA HIS A 95 -18.76 10.43 -18.71
C HIS A 95 -19.04 10.25 -20.21
N LEU A 96 -18.18 9.53 -20.93
CA LEU A 96 -18.43 9.20 -22.34
C LEU A 96 -19.66 8.29 -22.51
N VAL A 97 -19.84 7.30 -21.63
CA VAL A 97 -21.02 6.43 -21.66
C VAL A 97 -22.27 7.25 -21.38
N GLU A 98 -22.28 8.04 -20.31
CA GLU A 98 -23.40 8.91 -19.93
C GLU A 98 -23.80 9.86 -21.08
N ARG A 99 -22.82 10.49 -21.73
CA ARG A 99 -23.08 11.38 -22.88
C ARG A 99 -23.71 10.65 -24.07
N VAL A 100 -23.30 9.42 -24.34
CA VAL A 100 -23.84 8.63 -25.44
C VAL A 100 -25.23 8.09 -25.10
N GLU A 101 -25.50 7.78 -23.84
CA GLU A 101 -26.84 7.39 -23.37
C GLU A 101 -27.85 8.54 -23.46
N LEU A 102 -27.42 9.77 -23.17
CA LEU A 102 -28.27 10.96 -23.22
C LEU A 102 -28.44 11.55 -24.63
N ASP A 103 -27.66 11.09 -25.61
CA ASP A 103 -27.74 11.57 -26.99
C ASP A 103 -28.82 10.79 -27.77
N PRO A 104 -29.94 11.44 -28.15
CA PRO A 104 -31.04 10.78 -28.86
C PRO A 104 -30.66 10.35 -30.28
N SER A 105 -29.55 10.85 -30.84
CA SER A 105 -29.03 10.46 -32.15
C SER A 105 -28.00 9.33 -32.08
N ALA A 106 -27.67 8.85 -30.87
CA ALA A 106 -26.63 7.87 -30.68
C ALA A 106 -26.99 6.53 -31.32
N THR A 107 -26.03 5.97 -32.07
CA THR A 107 -26.18 4.65 -32.66
C THR A 107 -25.80 3.55 -31.67
N PRO A 108 -26.34 2.33 -31.81
CA PRO A 108 -25.89 1.18 -31.01
C PRO A 108 -24.38 0.94 -31.09
N ALA A 109 -23.76 1.23 -32.24
CA ALA A 109 -22.32 1.12 -32.44
C ALA A 109 -21.52 2.14 -31.61
N ALA A 110 -22.04 3.38 -31.48
CA ALA A 110 -21.43 4.42 -30.64
C ALA A 110 -21.49 4.02 -29.15
N PHE A 111 -22.63 3.50 -28.70
CA PHE A 111 -22.78 2.99 -27.34
C PHE A 111 -21.84 1.82 -27.06
N ALA A 112 -21.80 0.82 -27.94
CA ALA A 112 -20.88 -0.31 -27.81
C ALA A 112 -19.40 0.12 -27.76
N ARG A 113 -19.02 1.18 -28.49
CA ARG A 113 -17.69 1.76 -28.42
C ARG A 113 -17.41 2.41 -27.06
N ALA A 114 -18.35 3.20 -26.53
CA ALA A 114 -18.20 3.83 -25.22
C ALA A 114 -18.03 2.79 -24.09
N VAL A 115 -18.85 1.73 -24.10
CA VAL A 115 -18.76 0.63 -23.13
C VAL A 115 -17.41 -0.10 -23.23
N ARG A 116 -16.87 -0.30 -24.43
CA ARG A 116 -15.52 -0.89 -24.60
C ARG A 116 -14.42 -0.01 -23.99
N VAL A 117 -14.52 1.31 -24.14
CA VAL A 117 -13.56 2.26 -23.54
C VAL A 117 -13.64 2.19 -22.01
N LEU A 118 -14.85 2.17 -21.44
CA LEU A 118 -15.05 2.00 -20.00
C LEU A 118 -14.44 0.69 -19.48
N ALA A 119 -14.67 -0.43 -20.17
CA ALA A 119 -14.10 -1.71 -19.79
C ALA A 119 -12.56 -1.72 -19.81
N LEU A 120 -11.93 -1.02 -20.76
CA LEU A 120 -10.48 -0.84 -20.80
C LEU A 120 -9.98 0.03 -19.64
N ALA A 121 -10.68 1.12 -19.34
CA ALA A 121 -10.32 2.02 -18.24
C ALA A 121 -10.38 1.31 -16.87
N GLN A 122 -11.42 0.51 -16.62
CA GLN A 122 -11.53 -0.30 -15.40
C GLN A 122 -10.38 -1.31 -15.23
N ARG A 123 -9.80 -1.79 -16.35
CA ARG A 123 -8.63 -2.68 -16.30
C ARG A 123 -7.33 -1.95 -15.95
N LEU A 124 -7.22 -0.67 -16.32
CA LEU A 124 -6.09 0.18 -15.97
C LEU A 124 -6.14 0.64 -14.52
N ASP A 125 -7.34 0.92 -14.01
CA ASP A 125 -7.57 1.36 -12.64
C ASP A 125 -7.33 0.24 -11.61
N ARG A 126 -7.66 -1.00 -11.96
CA ARG A 126 -7.32 -2.15 -11.12
C ARG A 126 -5.79 -2.25 -11.00
N PRO A 127 -5.20 -2.05 -9.81
CA PRO A 127 -3.79 -2.33 -9.61
C PRO A 127 -3.60 -3.80 -9.94
N GLY A 128 -2.82 -4.09 -10.99
CA GLY A 128 -2.62 -5.44 -11.48
C GLY A 128 -2.35 -6.34 -10.28
N ARG A 129 -3.32 -7.22 -9.99
CA ARG A 129 -3.33 -8.09 -8.80
C ARG A 129 -1.95 -8.72 -8.77
N SER A 130 -1.11 -8.29 -7.82
CA SER A 130 0.26 -8.79 -7.71
C SER A 130 0.12 -10.29 -7.80
N ARG A 131 0.67 -10.91 -8.86
CA ARG A 131 0.66 -12.36 -9.00
C ARG A 131 1.38 -12.85 -7.76
N SER A 132 0.61 -13.22 -6.75
CA SER A 132 1.11 -13.67 -5.48
C SER A 132 2.14 -14.74 -5.81
N ARG A 133 3.34 -14.67 -5.23
CA ARG A 133 4.40 -15.67 -5.48
C ARG A 133 3.88 -17.09 -5.25
N VAL A 134 2.80 -17.24 -4.48
CA VAL A 134 2.01 -18.46 -4.28
C VAL A 134 1.47 -19.04 -5.60
N SER A 135 0.95 -18.22 -6.52
CA SER A 135 0.40 -18.72 -7.80
C SER A 135 1.49 -19.23 -8.76
N ARG A 136 2.75 -18.81 -8.57
CA ARG A 136 3.90 -19.32 -9.34
C ARG A 136 4.42 -20.62 -8.74
N ALA A 137 4.50 -20.71 -7.41
CA ALA A 137 4.90 -21.94 -6.71
C ALA A 137 3.88 -23.09 -6.91
N GLN A 138 2.58 -22.79 -6.94
CA GLN A 138 1.54 -23.80 -7.18
C GLN A 138 1.55 -24.36 -8.62
N ARG A 139 1.97 -23.57 -9.62
CA ARG A 139 2.14 -24.07 -11.01
C ARG A 139 3.34 -24.99 -11.19
N VAL A 140 4.40 -24.80 -10.41
CA VAL A 140 5.60 -25.65 -10.48
C VAL A 140 5.37 -27.01 -9.82
N LYS A 141 4.38 -27.14 -8.93
CA LYS A 141 4.06 -28.39 -8.23
C LYS A 141 2.98 -29.23 -8.92
N ALA A 142 2.41 -28.73 -10.02
CA ALA A 142 1.29 -29.34 -10.75
C ALA A 142 1.65 -29.71 -12.21
N GLY A 143 2.94 -29.62 -12.57
CA GLY A 143 3.52 -30.18 -13.79
C GLY A 143 4.69 -31.08 -13.41
#